data_AF-D0P377-F1
#
_entry.id   AF-D0P377-F1
#
_cell.length_a   1.000
_cell.length_b   1.000
_cell.length_c   1.000
_cell.angle_alpha   90.00
_cell.angle_beta   90.00
_cell.angle_gamma   90.00
#
_symmetry.space_group_name_H-M   'P 1'
#
loop_
_entity.id
_entity.type
_entity.pdbx_description
1 polymer ?
#
loop_
_entity_poly.entity_id
_entity_poly.type
_entity_poly.pdbx_seq_one_letter_code
_entity_poly.pdbx_strand_id
1 'polypeptide(L)'
;MKAPLNCYPLSLLTDLNDHWHFSWFSDKHVLTQVTLKYPKNAFRFIEAAVLGRTDSAPPPPSFMPGSFKTIKVDDFLPQPVDARAEEMMERYELMADVVEPEFLMARRMDYARQLVQSMPMYSYMYT
;
A
#
# COMPACT_ATOMS: atom_id res chain seq x y z
N MET A 1 4.50 16.77 -4.10
CA MET A 1 5.94 16.59 -4.40
C MET A 1 6.12 16.61 -5.92
N LYS A 2 6.95 17.48 -6.49
CA LYS A 2 7.33 17.43 -7.91
C LYS A 2 8.67 16.72 -8.01
N ALA A 3 8.75 15.67 -8.81
CA ALA A 3 10.02 15.01 -9.10
C ALA A 3 10.93 15.95 -9.91
N PRO A 4 12.27 15.84 -9.79
CA PRO A 4 13.21 16.57 -10.63
C PRO A 4 12.95 16.33 -12.13
N LEU A 5 13.38 17.26 -12.99
CA LEU A 5 13.27 17.08 -14.44
C LEU A 5 13.92 15.76 -14.87
N ASN A 6 13.25 15.03 -15.76
CA ASN A 6 13.63 13.70 -16.26
C ASN A 6 13.70 12.59 -15.19
N CYS A 7 13.13 12.82 -14.00
CA CYS A 7 12.96 11.77 -12.99
C CYS A 7 11.51 11.27 -12.98
N TYR A 8 11.31 10.01 -13.33
CA TYR A 8 10.04 9.34 -13.10
C TYR A 8 10.00 8.74 -11.70
N PRO A 9 8.94 8.97 -10.92
CA PRO A 9 8.75 8.28 -9.66
C PRO A 9 8.60 6.77 -9.94
N LEU A 10 9.39 5.97 -9.24
CA LEU A 10 9.31 4.51 -9.23
C LEU A 10 8.65 4.09 -7.91
N SER A 11 7.54 3.37 -8.01
CA SER A 11 6.91 2.71 -6.86
C SER A 11 7.29 1.24 -6.80
N LEU A 12 7.55 0.77 -5.57
CA LEU A 12 7.78 -0.63 -5.23
C LEU A 12 6.65 -1.08 -4.29
N LEU A 13 6.03 -2.21 -4.61
CA LEU A 13 5.13 -2.94 -3.73
C LEU A 13 5.64 -4.38 -3.60
N THR A 14 5.89 -4.84 -2.38
CA THR A 14 6.41 -6.20 -2.17
C THR A 14 5.89 -6.82 -0.88
N ASP A 15 5.67 -8.14 -0.91
CA ASP A 15 5.39 -8.98 0.25
C ASP A 15 6.67 -9.57 0.89
N LEU A 16 7.85 -9.16 0.39
CA LEU A 16 9.21 -9.61 0.73
C LEU A 16 9.51 -11.09 0.48
N ASN A 17 8.50 -11.91 0.18
CA ASN A 17 8.61 -13.35 0.07
C ASN A 17 8.63 -13.79 -1.39
N ASP A 18 7.60 -13.44 -2.16
CA ASP A 18 7.36 -14.02 -3.49
C ASP A 18 7.01 -13.00 -4.57
N HIS A 19 6.66 -11.77 -4.20
CA HIS A 19 6.18 -10.77 -5.14
C HIS A 19 6.85 -9.42 -4.92
N TRP A 20 7.55 -8.96 -5.95
CA TRP A 20 8.18 -7.65 -6.02
C TRP A 20 7.65 -6.92 -7.26
N HIS A 21 6.72 -6.00 -7.05
CA HIS A 21 6.08 -5.21 -8.10
C HIS A 21 6.71 -3.83 -8.20
N PHE A 22 7.17 -3.49 -9.39
CA PHE A 22 7.75 -2.19 -9.72
C PHE A 22 6.85 -1.49 -10.73
N SER A 23 6.62 -0.19 -10.57
CA SER A 23 5.83 0.60 -11.51
C SER A 23 6.36 2.03 -11.64
N TRP A 24 6.42 2.54 -12.87
CA TRP A 24 6.90 3.89 -13.18
C TRP A 24 6.29 4.41 -14.49
N PHE A 25 6.33 5.72 -14.71
CA PHE A 25 5.98 6.30 -16.00
C PHE A 25 7.21 6.33 -16.91
N SER A 26 7.04 5.96 -18.18
CA SER A 26 8.08 6.11 -19.19
C SER A 26 8.14 7.54 -19.76
N ASP A 27 9.15 7.83 -20.58
CA ASP A 27 9.28 9.09 -21.31
C ASP A 27 8.09 9.44 -22.20
N LYS A 28 7.29 8.44 -22.56
CA LYS A 28 6.07 8.62 -23.36
C LYS A 28 4.82 8.78 -22.51
N HIS A 29 4.97 9.02 -21.21
CA HIS A 29 3.88 9.08 -20.22
C HIS A 29 3.05 7.78 -20.13
N VAL A 30 3.63 6.65 -20.52
CA VAL A 30 2.98 5.32 -20.41
C VAL A 30 3.43 4.67 -19.11
N LEU A 31 2.45 4.19 -18.32
CA LEU A 31 2.71 3.41 -17.11
C LEU A 31 3.34 2.05 -17.47
N THR A 32 4.56 1.81 -17.03
CA THR A 32 5.30 0.55 -17.18
C THR A 32 5.36 -0.17 -15.85
N GLN A 33 5.28 -1.51 -15.87
CA GLN A 33 5.25 -2.34 -14.67
C GLN A 33 6.10 -3.60 -14.85
N VAL A 34 6.73 -4.07 -13.78
CA VAL A 34 7.53 -5.29 -13.73
C VAL A 34 7.25 -6.04 -12.43
N THR A 35 7.05 -7.36 -12.53
CA THR A 35 6.89 -8.25 -11.37
C THR A 35 8.05 -9.24 -11.31
N LEU A 36 8.78 -9.27 -10.21
CA LEU A 36 9.88 -10.19 -9.96
C LEU A 36 9.53 -11.10 -8.79
N LYS A 37 9.76 -12.41 -8.95
CA LYS A 37 9.49 -13.39 -7.90
C LYS A 37 10.67 -13.63 -6.96
N TYR A 38 11.88 -13.62 -7.50
CA TYR A 38 13.08 -13.89 -6.73
C TYR A 38 13.66 -12.60 -6.14
N PRO A 39 13.85 -12.51 -4.81
CA PRO A 39 14.41 -11.33 -4.16
C PRO A 39 15.74 -10.88 -4.77
N LYS A 40 16.61 -11.83 -5.15
CA LYS A 40 17.89 -11.56 -5.82
C LYS A 40 17.72 -10.73 -7.10
N ASN A 41 16.69 -11.00 -7.90
CA ASN A 41 16.43 -10.26 -9.13
C ASN A 41 15.86 -8.87 -8.82
N ALA A 42 15.03 -8.76 -7.79
CA ALA A 42 14.48 -7.49 -7.33
C ALA A 42 15.57 -6.55 -6.82
N PHE A 43 16.51 -7.03 -6.01
CA PHE A 43 17.66 -6.24 -5.56
C PHE A 43 18.55 -5.81 -6.72
N ARG A 44 18.83 -6.70 -7.69
CA ARG A 44 19.56 -6.32 -8.91
C ARG A 44 18.82 -5.27 -9.73
N PHE A 45 17.49 -5.32 -9.78
CA PHE A 45 16.67 -4.32 -10.46
C PHE A 45 16.74 -2.96 -9.76
N ILE A 46 16.64 -2.93 -8.43
CA ILE A 46 16.79 -1.72 -7.63
C ILE A 46 18.18 -1.12 -7.83
N GLU A 47 19.23 -1.94 -7.75
CA GLU A 47 20.60 -1.54 -8.00
C GLU A 47 20.76 -0.93 -9.40
N ALA A 48 20.24 -1.58 -10.44
CA ALA A 48 20.27 -1.03 -11.80
C ALA A 48 19.44 0.26 -11.96
N ALA A 49 18.29 0.38 -11.30
CA ALA A 49 17.44 1.56 -11.36
C ALA A 49 18.02 2.77 -10.61
N VAL A 50 18.80 2.52 -9.56
CA VAL A 50 19.47 3.55 -8.76
C VAL A 50 20.81 3.94 -9.41
N LEU A 51 21.62 2.96 -9.83
CA LEU A 51 22.93 3.19 -10.44
C LEU A 51 22.84 3.65 -11.91
N GLY A 52 21.84 3.19 -12.66
CA GLY A 52 21.63 3.53 -14.07
C GLY A 52 21.21 4.98 -14.34
N ARG A 53 21.07 5.81 -13.30
CA ARG A 53 20.77 7.25 -13.41
C ARG A 53 22.00 8.12 -13.72
N THR A 54 23.17 7.54 -13.97
CA THR A 54 24.29 8.25 -14.61
C THR A 54 24.13 8.25 -16.13
N ASP A 55 23.45 9.28 -16.63
CA ASP A 55 23.52 9.93 -17.95
C ASP A 55 23.53 9.14 -19.29
N SER A 56 23.55 7.79 -19.35
CA SER A 56 23.51 7.13 -20.67
C SER A 56 23.04 5.66 -20.74
N ALA A 57 22.27 5.15 -19.78
CA ALA A 57 21.83 3.74 -19.86
C ALA A 57 20.58 3.57 -20.76
N PRO A 58 20.56 2.62 -21.73
CA PRO A 58 19.38 2.36 -22.54
C PRO A 58 18.21 1.84 -21.70
N PRO A 59 16.95 2.10 -22.11
CA PRO A 59 15.79 1.65 -21.37
C PRO A 59 15.76 0.12 -21.25
N PRO A 60 15.28 -0.43 -20.12
CA PRO A 60 15.12 -1.87 -19.97
C PRO A 60 14.15 -2.43 -21.02
N PRO A 61 14.26 -3.71 -21.39
CA PRO A 61 13.54 -4.27 -22.53
C PRO A 61 12.03 -4.15 -22.35
N SER A 62 11.32 -3.87 -23.45
CA SER A 62 9.86 -3.85 -23.46
C SER A 62 9.34 -5.27 -23.21
N PHE A 63 8.65 -5.48 -22.09
CA PHE A 63 7.94 -6.72 -21.82
C PHE A 63 6.43 -6.48 -21.91
N MET A 64 5.79 -7.34 -22.70
CA MET A 64 4.39 -7.27 -23.11
C MET A 64 3.43 -7.17 -21.91
N PRO A 65 2.46 -6.25 -21.93
CA PRO A 65 1.46 -6.17 -20.88
C PRO A 65 0.43 -7.28 -21.08
N GLY A 66 0.27 -8.15 -20.09
CA GLY A 66 -1.02 -8.83 -19.90
C GLY A 66 -2.08 -7.79 -19.58
N SER A 67 -3.32 -8.00 -20.03
CA SER A 67 -4.42 -7.08 -19.73
C SER A 67 -4.65 -7.01 -18.22
N PHE A 68 -4.46 -5.82 -17.64
CA PHE A 68 -4.74 -5.60 -16.22
C PHE A 68 -6.19 -5.17 -16.03
N LYS A 69 -6.85 -5.78 -15.04
CA LYS A 69 -8.08 -5.24 -14.45
C LYS A 69 -7.67 -4.24 -13.38
N THR A 70 -8.12 -3.00 -13.52
CA THR A 70 -8.01 -1.98 -12.48
C THR A 70 -8.79 -2.47 -11.26
N ILE A 71 -8.12 -2.71 -10.14
CA ILE A 71 -8.81 -3.04 -8.89
C ILE A 71 -8.85 -1.76 -8.06
N LYS A 72 -10.06 -1.31 -7.71
CA LYS A 72 -10.24 -0.12 -6.88
C LYS A 72 -9.89 -0.48 -5.45
N VAL A 73 -9.09 0.36 -4.80
CA VAL A 73 -8.69 0.17 -3.39
C VAL A 73 -9.92 0.13 -2.47
N ASP A 74 -10.99 0.86 -2.83
CA ASP A 74 -12.27 0.87 -2.14
C ASP A 74 -12.95 -0.50 -2.09
N ASP A 75 -12.64 -1.42 -3.01
CA ASP A 75 -13.19 -2.79 -3.00
C ASP A 75 -12.55 -3.68 -1.92
N PHE A 76 -11.41 -3.25 -1.36
CA PHE A 76 -10.65 -3.99 -0.33
C PHE A 76 -10.70 -3.35 1.05
N LEU A 77 -11.05 -2.06 1.12
CA LEU A 77 -11.31 -1.42 2.41
C LEU A 77 -12.66 -1.96 2.91
N PRO A 78 -12.74 -2.52 4.13
CA PRO A 78 -14.02 -2.86 4.70
C PRO A 78 -14.84 -1.58 4.75
N GLN A 79 -15.99 -1.57 4.08
CA GLN A 79 -17.00 -0.59 4.41
C GLN A 79 -17.38 -0.82 5.88
N PRO A 80 -17.52 0.22 6.70
CA PRO A 80 -17.85 0.07 8.11
C PRO A 80 -19.14 -0.74 8.22
N VAL A 81 -18.98 -2.00 8.64
CA VAL A 81 -20.08 -2.97 8.73
C VAL A 81 -21.05 -2.58 9.84
N ASP A 82 -20.56 -1.78 10.80
CA ASP A 82 -21.30 -1.38 11.99
C ASP A 82 -21.14 0.13 12.23
N ALA A 83 -21.92 0.93 11.49
CA ALA A 83 -21.98 2.40 11.63
C ALA A 83 -22.22 2.84 13.09
N ARG A 84 -22.83 1.97 13.91
CA ARG A 84 -23.06 2.21 15.33
C ARG A 84 -21.78 2.17 16.16
N ALA A 85 -20.82 1.30 15.84
CA ALA A 85 -19.55 1.20 16.57
C ALA A 85 -18.66 2.43 16.28
N GLU A 86 -18.67 2.89 15.04
CA GLU A 86 -17.97 4.11 14.60
C GLU A 86 -18.56 5.36 15.26
N GLU A 87 -19.88 5.53 15.22
CA GLU A 87 -20.58 6.64 15.89
C GLU A 87 -20.32 6.66 17.41
N MET A 88 -20.29 5.48 18.04
CA MET A 88 -19.98 5.38 19.48
C MET A 88 -18.53 5.76 19.79
N MET A 89 -17.57 5.41 18.91
CA MET A 89 -16.17 5.81 19.08
C MET A 89 -16.00 7.33 18.90
N GLU A 90 -16.67 7.93 17.92
CA GLU A 90 -16.68 9.39 17.74
C GLU A 90 -17.19 10.13 18.98
N ARG A 91 -18.23 9.59 19.65
CA ARG A 91 -18.73 10.16 20.91
C ARG A 91 -17.70 10.11 22.04
N TYR A 92 -16.95 9.01 22.16
CA TYR A 92 -15.89 8.92 23.17
C TYR A 92 -14.74 9.89 22.88
N GLU A 93 -14.37 10.07 21.61
CA GLU A 93 -13.36 11.06 21.20
C GLU A 93 -13.82 12.49 21.50
N LEU A 94 -15.10 12.79 21.29
CA LEU A 94 -15.68 14.11 21.60
C LEU A 94 -15.66 14.42 23.11
N MET A 95 -15.70 13.39 23.95
CA MET A 95 -15.67 13.51 25.42
C MET A 95 -14.28 13.25 26.01
N ALA A 96 -13.22 13.26 25.20
CA ALA A 96 -11.88 12.86 25.63
C ALA A 96 -11.29 13.75 26.74
N ASP A 97 -11.80 14.97 26.91
CA ASP A 97 -11.46 15.90 27.98
C ASP A 97 -12.18 15.61 29.31
N VAL A 98 -13.31 14.90 29.25
CA VAL A 98 -14.14 14.54 30.41
C VAL A 98 -13.89 13.11 30.88
N VAL A 99 -13.47 12.24 29.97
CA VAL A 99 -13.34 10.79 30.21
C VAL A 99 -11.93 10.43 30.67
N GLU A 100 -11.83 9.46 31.57
CA GLU A 100 -10.53 8.96 32.04
C GLU A 100 -9.67 8.43 30.88
N PRO A 101 -8.39 8.79 30.79
CA PRO A 101 -7.49 8.36 29.72
C PRO A 101 -7.43 6.83 29.56
N GLU A 102 -7.43 6.09 30.66
CA GLU A 102 -7.35 4.63 30.69
C GLU A 102 -8.62 4.00 30.09
N PHE A 103 -9.78 4.55 30.41
CA PHE A 103 -11.05 4.11 29.84
C PHE A 103 -11.08 4.35 28.33
N LEU A 104 -10.65 5.52 27.89
CA LEU A 104 -10.66 5.90 26.47
C LEU A 104 -9.68 5.06 25.66
N MET A 105 -8.51 4.76 26.23
CA MET A 105 -7.52 3.85 25.65
C MET A 105 -8.10 2.43 25.46
N ALA A 106 -8.83 1.92 26.45
CA ALA A 106 -9.50 0.62 26.35
C ALA A 106 -10.55 0.60 25.22
N ARG A 107 -11.36 1.68 25.09
CA ARG A 107 -12.35 1.79 24.00
C ARG A 107 -11.71 1.85 22.62
N ARG A 108 -10.61 2.59 22.45
CA ARG A 108 -9.83 2.61 21.20
C ARG A 108 -9.29 1.23 20.84
N MET A 109 -8.76 0.49 21.81
CA MET A 109 -8.26 -0.86 21.58
C MET A 109 -9.37 -1.84 21.17
N ASP A 110 -10.54 -1.76 21.81
CA ASP A 110 -11.68 -2.61 21.47
C ASP A 110 -12.19 -2.31 20.05
N TYR A 111 -12.33 -1.02 19.69
CA TYR A 111 -12.73 -0.61 18.35
C TYR A 111 -11.72 -1.04 17.28
N ALA A 112 -10.42 -0.84 17.52
CA ALA A 112 -9.37 -1.28 16.59
C ALA A 112 -9.38 -2.80 16.40
N ARG A 113 -9.61 -3.57 17.46
CA ARG A 113 -9.73 -5.04 17.37
C ARG A 113 -10.92 -5.45 16.51
N GLN A 114 -12.10 -4.82 16.70
CA GLN A 114 -13.28 -5.09 15.89
C GLN A 114 -13.06 -4.75 14.41
N LEU A 115 -12.39 -3.62 14.14
CA LEU A 115 -12.05 -3.21 12.77
C LEU A 115 -11.15 -4.25 12.08
N VAL A 116 -10.09 -4.69 12.76
CA VAL A 116 -9.17 -5.71 12.22
C VAL A 116 -9.87 -7.06 12.05
N GLN A 117 -10.74 -7.47 12.97
CA GLN A 117 -11.53 -8.71 12.83
C GLN A 117 -12.50 -8.66 11.65
N SER A 118 -13.04 -7.49 11.32
CA SER A 118 -13.90 -7.30 10.15
C SER A 118 -13.14 -7.30 8.81
N MET A 119 -11.81 -7.18 8.84
CA MET A 119 -10.99 -7.20 7.63
C MET A 119 -10.82 -8.63 7.11
N PRO A 120 -11.17 -8.91 5.84
CA PRO A 120 -11.05 -10.25 5.26
C PRO A 120 -9.61 -10.81 5.29
N MET A 121 -8.60 -9.94 5.24
CA MET A 121 -7.19 -10.32 5.32
C MET A 121 -6.73 -10.74 6.72
N TYR A 122 -7.47 -10.44 7.78
CA TYR A 122 -7.04 -10.70 9.17
C TYR A 122 -8.06 -11.52 9.97
N SER A 123 -9.22 -11.85 9.39
CA SER A 123 -10.28 -12.59 10.05
C SER A 123 -9.83 -13.96 10.57
N TYR A 124 -8.85 -14.60 9.92
CA TYR A 124 -8.30 -15.91 10.33
C TYR A 124 -7.36 -15.86 11.54
N MET A 125 -6.91 -14.68 11.98
CA MET A 125 -6.02 -14.54 13.14
C MET A 125 -6.76 -14.59 14.48
N TYR A 126 -8.10 -14.58 14.46
CA TYR A 126 -8.96 -14.44 15.64
C TYR A 126 -10.02 -15.55 15.76
N THR A 127 -9.94 -16.59 14.92
CA THR A 127 -10.62 -17.89 15.09
C THR A 127 -9.79 -18.84 15.95
#